data_AF-A0AAX4JNN1-F1
#
_entry.id   AF-A0AAX4JNN1-F1
#
_cell.length_a   1.000
_cell.length_b   1.000
_cell.length_c   1.000
_cell.angle_alpha   90.00
_cell.angle_beta   90.00
_cell.angle_gamma   90.00
#
_symmetry.space_group_name_H-M   'P 1'
#
loop_
_entity.id
_entity.type
_entity.pdbx_description
1 polymer ?
#
loop_
_entity_poly.entity_id
_entity_poly.type
_entity_poly.pdbx_seq_one_letter_code
_entity_poly.pdbx_strand_id
1 'polypeptide(L)' 'MVFRVINISEDVDCIEYTHSETSTTPPLFRLLRCFVNNKIDFISIAATNNDVTVTIQWDNDIWQDLCENAINAEVGNGS' A
#
# COMPACT_ATOMS: atom_id res chain seq x y z
N MET A 1 -0.34 13.64 2.11
CA MET A 1 -0.31 12.91 0.83
C MET A 1 -1.27 11.75 0.92
N VAL A 2 -1.82 11.30 -0.21
CA VAL A 2 -2.84 10.25 -0.23
C VAL A 2 -2.30 8.99 -0.90
N PHE A 3 -2.61 7.83 -0.31
CA PHE A 3 -2.29 6.51 -0.82
C PHE A 3 -3.59 5.72 -0.96
N ARG A 4 -3.83 5.17 -2.14
CA ARG A 4 -4.99 4.31 -2.40
C ARG A 4 -4.50 2.93 -2.80
N VAL A 5 -5.01 1.90 -2.16
CA VAL A 5 -4.82 0.51 -2.57
C VAL A 5 -6.18 -0.05 -2.99
N ILE A 6 -6.29 -0.43 -4.25
CA ILE A 6 -7.48 -1.02 -4.84
C ILE A 6 -7.20 -2.52 -5.00
N ASN A 7 -7.97 -3.38 -4.33
CA ASN A 7 -7.94 -4.82 -4.56
C ASN A 7 -9.08 -5.19 -5.51
N ILE A 8 -8.75 -5.86 -6.62
CA ILE A 8 -9.70 -6.29 -7.65
C ILE A 8 -9.89 -7.82 -7.64
N SER A 9 -9.95 -8.43 -6.46
CA SER A 9 -10.26 -9.85 -6.27
C SER A 9 -11.76 -10.13 -6.55
N GLU A 10 -12.38 -11.10 -5.86
CA GLU A 10 -13.80 -11.45 -6.06
C GLU A 10 -14.73 -10.23 -5.90
N ASP A 11 -14.43 -9.36 -4.93
CA ASP A 11 -15.06 -8.06 -4.75
C ASP A 11 -14.03 -6.93 -4.88
N VAL A 12 -14.42 -5.86 -5.58
CA VAL A 12 -13.55 -4.68 -5.69
C VAL A 12 -13.63 -3.87 -4.39
N ASP A 13 -12.48 -3.71 -3.74
CA ASP A 13 -12.36 -2.93 -2.50
C ASP A 13 -11.23 -1.90 -2.60
N CYS A 14 -11.36 -0.80 -1.86
CA CYS A 14 -10.44 0.32 -1.90
C CYS A 14 -10.20 0.86 -0.49
N ILE A 15 -8.93 0.92 -0.10
CA ILE A 15 -8.48 1.55 1.14
C ILE A 15 -7.67 2.80 0.83
N GLU A 16 -7.95 3.86 1.58
CA GLU A 16 -7.25 5.15 1.48
C GLU A 16 -6.48 5.43 2.77
N TYR A 17 -5.21 5.81 2.62
CA TYR A 17 -4.31 6.19 3.68
C TYR A 17 -3.85 7.63 3.48
N THR A 18 -3.97 8.46 4.51
CA THR A 18 -3.40 9.80 4.53
C THR A 18 -2.10 9.80 5.32
N HIS A 19 -1.01 10.25 4.70
CA HIS A 19 0.31 10.30 5.31
C HIS A 19 0.88 11.71 5.37
N SER A 20 1.66 11.98 6.43
CA SER A 20 2.27 13.29 6.72
C SER A 20 3.70 13.44 6.20
N GLU A 21 4.25 12.41 5.55
CA GLU A 21 5.60 12.46 4.97
C GLU A 21 5.72 13.55 3.87
N THR A 22 6.96 13.88 3.49
CA THR A 22 7.25 14.92 2.47
C THR A 22 7.23 14.41 1.04
N SER A 23 7.25 13.09 0.85
CA SER A 23 7.21 12.43 -0.45
C SER A 23 6.49 11.09 -0.35
N THR A 24 5.83 10.69 -1.41
CA THR A 24 5.19 9.37 -1.54
C THR A 24 6.20 8.24 -1.69
N THR A 25 7.48 8.52 -1.99
CA THR A 25 8.47 7.47 -2.28
C THR A 25 8.69 6.49 -1.13
N PRO A 26 8.94 6.91 0.14
CA PRO A 26 9.16 5.95 1.22
C PRO A 26 7.96 5.03 1.52
N PRO A 27 6.71 5.52 1.71
CA PRO A 27 5.57 4.64 1.95
C PRO A 27 5.27 3.73 0.77
N LEU A 28 5.45 4.20 -0.47
CA LEU A 28 5.32 3.36 -1.65
C LEU A 28 6.35 2.22 -1.65
N PHE A 29 7.61 2.52 -1.32
CA PHE A 29 8.65 1.49 -1.25
C PHE A 29 8.33 0.40 -0.21
N ARG A 30 7.86 0.78 0.99
CA ARG A 30 7.47 -0.18 2.03
C ARG A 30 6.31 -1.07 1.58
N LEU A 31 5.31 -0.49 0.95
CA LEU A 31 4.16 -1.21 0.40
C LEU A 31 4.59 -2.21 -0.68
N LEU A 32 5.39 -1.77 -1.66
CA LEU A 32 5.86 -2.65 -2.74
C LEU A 32 6.76 -3.78 -2.24
N ARG A 33 7.64 -3.49 -1.28
CA ARG A 33 8.44 -4.52 -0.63
C ARG A 33 7.55 -5.55 0.07
N CYS A 34 6.48 -5.11 0.71
CA CYS A 34 5.52 -6.00 1.33
C CYS A 34 4.84 -6.91 0.30
N PHE A 35 4.42 -6.35 -0.83
CA PHE A 35 3.79 -7.11 -1.92
C PHE A 35 4.73 -8.16 -2.53
N VAL A 36 5.99 -7.79 -2.76
CA VAL A 36 7.02 -8.74 -3.25
C VAL A 36 7.24 -9.87 -2.24
N ASN A 37 7.34 -9.56 -0.94
CA ASN A 37 7.53 -10.58 0.10
C ASN A 37 6.35 -11.56 0.20
N ASN A 38 5.14 -11.12 -0.17
CA ASN A 38 3.93 -11.93 -0.16
C ASN A 38 3.58 -12.53 -1.53
N LYS A 39 4.47 -12.41 -2.53
CA LYS A 39 4.29 -12.96 -3.88
C LYS A 39 3.00 -12.48 -4.55
N ILE A 40 2.70 -11.20 -4.42
CA ILE A 40 1.59 -10.58 -5.14
C ILE A 40 2.08 -10.25 -6.55
N ASP A 41 1.56 -10.96 -7.55
CA ASP A 41 2.09 -10.92 -8.92
C ASP A 41 1.46 -9.79 -9.77
N PHE A 42 0.21 -9.41 -9.49
CA PHE A 42 -0.51 -8.41 -10.26
C PHE A 42 -0.54 -7.07 -9.53
N ILE A 43 0.29 -6.13 -9.98
CA ILE A 43 0.40 -4.79 -9.39
C ILE A 43 0.43 -3.74 -10.50
N SER A 44 -0.48 -2.76 -10.46
CA SER A 44 -0.43 -1.53 -11.25
C SER A 44 -0.23 -0.34 -10.33
N ILE A 45 0.62 0.62 -10.72
CA ILE A 45 1.02 1.75 -9.88
C ILE A 45 0.91 3.04 -10.69
N ALA A 46 0.15 3.99 -10.18
CA ALA A 46 0.17 5.39 -10.60
C ALA A 46 0.63 6.24 -9.41
N ALA A 47 1.73 6.97 -9.57
CA ALA A 47 2.32 7.75 -8.48
C ALA A 47 2.71 9.15 -8.93
N THR A 48 2.40 10.13 -8.08
CA THR A 48 2.89 11.50 -8.11
C THR A 48 3.56 11.81 -6.77
N ASN A 49 4.12 13.00 -6.62
CA ASN A 49 4.71 13.42 -5.35
C ASN A 49 3.71 13.51 -4.20
N ASN A 50 2.40 13.65 -4.48
CA ASN A 50 1.38 13.92 -3.47
C ASN A 50 0.28 12.85 -3.39
N ASP A 51 0.19 11.99 -4.39
CA ASP A 51 -0.87 10.99 -4.55
C ASP A 51 -0.31 9.71 -5.17
N VAL A 52 -0.71 8.56 -4.65
CA VAL A 52 -0.39 7.23 -5.17
C VAL A 52 -1.65 6.39 -5.20
N THR A 53 -1.86 5.70 -6.32
CA THR A 53 -2.84 4.64 -6.46
C THR A 53 -2.13 3.36 -6.87
N VAL A 54 -2.32 2.31 -6.07
CA VAL A 54 -1.84 0.96 -6.36
C VAL A 54 -3.04 0.05 -6.56
N THR A 55 -3.08 -0.69 -7.66
CA THR A 55 -4.09 -1.71 -7.91
C THR A 55 -3.43 -3.07 -7.77
N ILE A 56 -4.02 -3.97 -7.00
CA ILE A 56 -3.57 -5.34 -6.80
C ILE A 56 -4.72 -6.32 -7.07
N GLN A 57 -4.39 -7.57 -7.37
CA GLN A 57 -5.34 -8.69 -7.28
C GLN A 57 -4.83 -9.65 -6.23
N TRP A 58 -5.57 -9.80 -5.13
CA TRP A 58 -5.19 -10.74 -4.07
C TRP A 58 -6.39 -11.27 -3.29
N ASP A 59 -6.56 -12.60 -3.29
CA ASP A 59 -7.70 -13.27 -2.65
C ASP A 59 -7.52 -13.54 -1.15
N ASN A 60 -6.43 -13.02 -0.55
CA ASN A 60 -6.13 -13.24 0.86
C ASN A 60 -6.82 -12.18 1.72
N ASP A 61 -7.57 -12.60 2.74
CA ASP A 61 -8.36 -11.74 3.62
C ASP A 61 -7.51 -10.79 4.48
N ILE A 62 -6.24 -11.13 4.73
CA ILE A 62 -5.31 -10.29 5.50
C ILE A 62 -4.76 -9.08 4.73
N TRP A 63 -5.13 -8.89 3.47
CA TRP A 63 -4.46 -7.92 2.60
C TRP A 63 -4.54 -6.48 3.11
N GLN A 64 -5.67 -6.11 3.73
CA GLN A 64 -5.87 -4.77 4.31
C GLN A 64 -4.91 -4.51 5.46
N ASP A 65 -4.89 -5.42 6.45
CA ASP A 65 -3.98 -5.35 7.60
C ASP A 65 -2.51 -5.29 7.15
N LEU A 66 -2.19 -6.01 6.08
CA LEU A 66 -0.85 -6.05 5.53
C LEU A 66 -0.45 -4.75 4.83
N CYS A 67 -1.38 -4.12 4.11
CA CYS A 67 -1.18 -2.79 3.53
C CYS A 67 -1.01 -1.73 4.61
N GLU A 68 -1.86 -1.76 5.64
CA GLU A 68 -1.81 -0.82 6.76
C GLU A 68 -0.48 -0.95 7.52
N ASN A 69 -0.08 -2.18 7.86
CA ASN A 69 1.20 -2.45 8.51
C ASN A 69 2.38 -1.98 7.65
N ALA A 70 2.38 -2.27 6.34
CA ALA A 70 3.48 -1.86 5.46
C ALA A 70 3.62 -0.33 5.37
N ILE A 71 2.51 0.39 5.31
CA ILE A 71 2.51 1.85 5.22
C ILE A 71 2.93 2.50 6.55
N ASN A 72 2.55 1.90 7.68
CA ASN A 72 2.75 2.45 9.04
C ASN A 72 4.00 1.92 9.78
N ALA A 73 4.66 0.86 9.30
CA ALA A 73 5.75 0.17 10.01
C ALA A 73 7.00 1.00 10.37
N GLU A 74 7.13 2.25 9.91
CA GLU A 74 8.26 3.14 10.27
C GLU A 74 7.91 4.26 11.25
N VAL A 75 6.65 4.39 11.69
CA VAL A 75 6.27 5.36 12.74
C VAL A 75 6.53 4.80 14.16
N GLY A 76 6.82 3.50 14.27
CA GLY A 76 6.89 2.76 15.54
C GLY A 76 8.28 2.40 16.09
N ASN A 77 9.39 2.89 15.52
CA ASN A 77 10.73 2.64 16.07
C ASN A 77 11.34 3.93 16.65
N GLY A 78 10.73 4.37 17.75
CA GLY A 78 11.23 5.39 18.65
C GLY A 78 10.79 5.06 20.08
N SER A 79 11.39 4.02 20.66
CA SER A 79 11.35 3.72 22.10
C SER A 79 12.65 3.06 22.51
#